data_AF-A0A7X8DMX6-F1
#
_entry.id   AF-A0A7X8DMX6-F1
#
_cell.length_a   1.000
_cell.length_b   1.000
_cell.length_c   1.000
_cell.angle_alpha   90.00
_cell.angle_beta   90.00
_cell.angle_gamma   90.00
#
_symmetry.space_group_name_H-M   'P 1'
#
loop_
_entity.id
_entity.type
_entity.pdbx_description
1 polymer ?
#
loop_
_entity_poly.entity_id
_entity_poly.type
_entity_poly.pdbx_seq_one_letter_code
_entity_poly.pdbx_strand_id
1 'polypeptide(L)'
;MGVNKDSQNGLKNLIYNTKQPMVLDADAINILAENKTYVDYLPQNSILTPHLKEFERLTGKSTNWFERLQKQREISQKYHIIIVLKGAHSSISLPDGSVFFNSTGNPGMATGGSGDVLTGVIVGLLAQGYSPH
;
A
#
# COMPACT_ATOMS: atom_id res chain seq x y z
N MET A 1 -3.17 12.73 17.26
CA MET A 1 -2.28 12.34 16.14
C MET A 1 -1.30 11.33 16.71
N GLY A 2 -1.46 10.05 16.36
CA GLY A 2 -0.95 8.88 17.09
C GLY A 2 0.45 8.42 16.71
N VAL A 3 1.41 9.34 16.57
CA VAL A 3 2.81 8.97 16.31
C VAL A 3 3.58 8.98 17.63
N ASN A 4 3.29 8.02 18.51
CA ASN A 4 4.06 7.85 19.75
C ASN A 4 5.40 7.15 19.43
N LYS A 5 6.49 7.49 20.14
CA LYS A 5 7.83 6.89 19.97
C LYS A 5 7.79 5.37 20.12
N ASP A 6 6.88 4.87 20.95
CA ASP A 6 6.66 3.43 21.15
C ASP A 6 6.14 2.73 19.88
N SER A 7 5.23 3.37 19.14
CA SER A 7 4.71 2.85 17.87
C SER A 7 5.78 2.81 16.78
N GLN A 8 6.67 3.81 16.73
CA GLN A 8 7.81 3.82 15.80
C GLN A 8 8.79 2.69 16.10
N ASN A 9 9.15 2.50 17.37
CA ASN A 9 10.05 1.41 17.77
C ASN A 9 9.42 0.02 17.56
N GLY A 10 8.12 -0.12 17.83
CA GLY A 10 7.37 -1.34 17.58
C GLY A 10 7.35 -1.70 16.10
N LEU A 11 7.03 -0.74 15.21
CA LEU A 11 7.04 -0.97 13.77
C LEU A 11 8.44 -1.29 13.26
N LYS A 12 9.46 -0.55 13.72
CA LYS A 12 10.86 -0.83 13.39
C LYS A 12 11.21 -2.28 13.71
N ASN A 13 10.98 -2.71 14.96
CA ASN A 13 11.27 -4.08 15.38
C ASN A 13 10.49 -5.12 14.58
N LEU A 14 9.24 -4.85 14.22
CA LEU A 14 8.46 -5.75 13.35
C LEU A 14 9.08 -5.88 11.96
N ILE A 15 9.43 -4.77 11.33
CA ILE A 15 10.04 -4.77 9.98
C ILE A 15 11.37 -5.54 9.98
N TYR A 16 12.24 -5.31 10.97
CA TYR A 16 13.56 -5.95 10.99
C TYR A 16 13.52 -7.43 11.38
N ASN A 17 12.51 -7.89 12.13
CA ASN A 17 12.45 -9.26 12.64
C ASN A 17 11.46 -10.16 11.89
N THR A 18 10.60 -9.60 11.04
CA THR A 18 9.60 -10.36 10.29
C THR A 18 10.10 -10.67 8.89
N LYS A 19 10.02 -11.94 8.48
CA LYS A 19 10.34 -12.38 7.11
C LYS A 19 9.11 -12.64 6.25
N GLN A 20 7.93 -12.61 6.87
CA GLN A 20 6.66 -12.89 6.20
C GLN A 20 6.06 -11.60 5.63
N PRO A 21 5.33 -11.68 4.51
CA PRO A 21 4.59 -10.53 3.97
C PRO A 21 3.70 -9.88 5.04
N MET A 22 3.68 -8.55 5.07
CA MET A 22 2.93 -7.78 6.05
C MET A 22 1.90 -6.87 5.39
N VAL A 23 0.80 -6.58 6.08
CA VAL A 23 -0.17 -5.55 5.67
C VAL A 23 0.02 -4.31 6.52
N LEU A 24 0.25 -3.16 5.87
CA LEU A 24 0.51 -1.88 6.49
C LEU A 24 -0.55 -0.86 6.06
N ASP A 25 -1.19 -0.22 7.04
CA ASP A 25 -2.23 0.81 6.84
C ASP A 25 -1.99 2.01 7.77
N ALA A 26 -2.59 3.14 7.43
CA ALA A 26 -2.69 4.36 8.22
C ALA A 26 -1.37 4.78 8.93
N ASP A 27 -1.30 4.63 10.26
CA ASP A 27 -0.17 5.07 11.08
C ASP A 27 1.14 4.40 10.69
N ALA A 28 1.11 3.13 10.27
CA ALA A 28 2.33 2.45 9.84
C ALA A 28 2.91 3.08 8.55
N ILE A 29 2.03 3.49 7.63
CA ILE A 29 2.44 4.19 6.40
C ILE A 29 2.97 5.58 6.73
N ASN A 30 2.36 6.29 7.69
CA ASN A 30 2.87 7.58 8.14
C ASN A 30 4.28 7.45 8.73
N ILE A 31 4.54 6.41 9.54
CA ILE A 31 5.88 6.13 10.08
C ILE A 31 6.88 5.79 8.96
N LEU A 32 6.48 5.01 7.96
CA LEU A 32 7.30 4.73 6.77
C LEU A 32 7.60 6.01 5.97
N ALA A 33 6.65 6.94 5.87
CA ALA A 33 6.84 8.19 5.15
C ALA A 33 7.86 9.11 5.86
N GLU A 34 7.89 9.09 7.21
CA GLU A 34 8.92 9.76 8.02
C GLU A 34 10.27 9.05 7.97
N ASN A 35 10.28 7.71 7.81
CA ASN A 35 11.47 6.87 7.81
C ASN A 35 11.56 6.04 6.52
N LYS A 36 11.78 6.69 5.38
CA LYS A 36 11.70 6.06 4.06
C LYS A 36 12.64 4.86 3.86
N THR A 37 13.74 4.80 4.61
CA THR A 37 14.68 3.67 4.61
C THR A 37 14.06 2.37 5.13
N TYR A 38 12.95 2.43 5.88
CA TYR A 38 12.29 1.24 6.40
C TYR A 38 11.59 0.44 5.30
N VAL A 39 11.24 1.09 4.18
CA VAL A 39 10.63 0.43 3.02
C VAL A 39 11.60 -0.58 2.40
N ASP A 40 12.91 -0.31 2.44
CA ASP A 40 13.96 -1.21 1.94
C ASP A 40 14.03 -2.55 2.71
N TYR A 41 13.51 -2.58 3.94
CA TYR A 41 13.54 -3.75 4.81
C TYR A 41 12.21 -4.51 4.85
N LEU A 42 11.21 -4.05 4.09
CA LEU A 42 9.93 -4.76 4.03
C LEU A 42 10.12 -6.13 3.35
N PRO A 43 9.53 -7.20 3.90
CA PRO A 43 9.46 -8.48 3.21
C PRO A 43 8.78 -8.33 1.84
N GLN A 44 9.26 -9.09 0.86
CA GLN A 44 8.65 -9.13 -0.46
C GLN A 44 7.15 -9.47 -0.37
N ASN A 45 6.36 -8.93 -1.30
CA ASN A 45 4.90 -9.05 -1.34
C ASN A 45 4.18 -8.45 -0.12
N SER A 46 4.86 -7.62 0.69
CA SER A 46 4.16 -6.78 1.68
C SER A 46 3.21 -5.81 1.00
N ILE A 47 2.12 -5.50 1.68
CA ILE A 47 0.98 -4.76 1.15
C ILE A 47 0.88 -3.43 1.89
N LEU A 48 0.93 -2.35 1.14
CA LEU A 48 0.69 -1.01 1.65
C LEU A 48 -0.69 -0.56 1.16
N THR A 49 -1.50 -0.02 2.06
CA THR A 49 -2.87 0.43 1.76
C THR A 49 -3.05 1.94 1.93
N PRO A 50 -2.22 2.80 1.30
CA PRO A 50 -2.29 4.24 1.54
C PRO A 50 -3.55 4.86 0.96
N HIS A 51 -4.11 5.83 1.67
CA HIS A 51 -4.91 6.88 1.05
C HIS A 51 -4.02 7.88 0.31
N LEU A 52 -4.63 8.69 -0.56
CA LEU A 52 -3.89 9.66 -1.39
C LEU A 52 -2.87 10.52 -0.61
N LYS A 53 -3.26 11.07 0.54
CA LYS A 53 -2.39 11.92 1.35
C LYS A 53 -1.20 11.15 1.95
N GLU A 54 -1.40 9.89 2.32
CA GLU A 54 -0.35 9.04 2.88
C GLU A 54 0.64 8.62 1.80
N PHE A 55 0.12 8.29 0.61
CA PHE A 55 0.93 8.02 -0.56
C PHE A 55 1.81 9.22 -0.92
N GLU A 56 1.24 10.43 -0.98
CA GLU A 56 2.03 11.64 -1.28
C GLU A 56 3.10 11.95 -0.22
N ARG A 57 2.88 11.59 1.05
CA ARG A 57 3.92 11.70 2.09
C ARG A 57 5.05 10.72 1.82
N LEU A 58 4.72 9.48 1.46
CA LEU A 58 5.69 8.43 1.17
C LEU A 58 6.50 8.75 -0.10
N THR A 59 5.82 9.13 -1.18
CA THR A 59 6.38 9.20 -2.54
C THR A 59 6.69 10.62 -3.02
N GLY A 60 6.26 11.63 -2.28
CA GLY A 60 6.19 13.01 -2.76
C GLY A 60 4.90 13.30 -3.53
N LYS A 61 4.56 14.60 -3.62
CA LYS A 61 3.37 15.07 -4.36
C LYS A 61 3.47 14.71 -5.83
N SER A 62 2.31 14.46 -6.44
CA SER A 62 2.20 14.22 -7.88
C SER A 62 1.33 15.31 -8.51
N THR A 63 1.69 15.73 -9.71
CA THR A 63 1.03 16.83 -10.43
C THR A 63 -0.30 16.38 -11.03
N ASN A 64 -0.37 15.12 -11.46
CA ASN A 64 -1.55 14.54 -12.08
C ASN A 64 -1.70 13.05 -11.74
N TRP A 65 -2.81 12.45 -12.16
CA TRP A 65 -3.13 11.04 -11.91
C TRP A 65 -2.14 10.08 -12.58
N PHE A 66 -1.62 10.44 -13.76
CA PHE A 66 -0.69 9.60 -14.51
C PHE A 66 0.67 9.52 -13.82
N GLU A 67 1.23 10.66 -13.40
CA GLU A 67 2.47 10.72 -12.63
C GLU A 67 2.35 9.92 -11.32
N ARG A 68 1.19 10.03 -10.65
CA ARG A 68 0.90 9.26 -9.45
C ARG A 68 0.92 7.75 -9.71
N LEU A 69 0.29 7.32 -10.80
CA LEU A 69 0.25 5.92 -11.21
C LEU A 69 1.66 5.39 -11.52
N GLN A 70 2.48 6.18 -12.23
CA GLN A 70 3.87 5.82 -12.52
C GLN A 70 4.67 5.65 -11.22
N LYS A 71 4.58 6.62 -10.29
CA LYS A 71 5.24 6.51 -8.97
C LYS A 71 4.78 5.28 -8.19
N GLN A 72 3.49 4.99 -8.22
CA GLN A 72 2.93 3.82 -7.54
C GLN A 72 3.55 2.53 -8.08
N ARG A 73 3.58 2.40 -9.42
CA ARG A 73 4.18 1.25 -10.11
C ARG A 73 5.68 1.14 -9.85
N GLU A 74 6.42 2.24 -9.99
CA GLU A 74 7.87 2.28 -9.78
C GLU A 74 8.27 1.85 -8.37
N ILE A 75 7.55 2.32 -7.35
CA ILE A 75 7.83 1.97 -5.95
C ILE A 75 7.47 0.51 -5.69
N SER A 76 6.33 0.05 -6.20
CA SER A 76 5.90 -1.34 -6.08
C SER A 76 6.93 -2.31 -6.68
N GLN A 77 7.46 -2.00 -7.86
CA GLN A 77 8.53 -2.78 -8.50
C GLN A 77 9.86 -2.67 -7.73
N LYS A 78 10.29 -1.44 -7.40
CA LYS A 78 11.57 -1.20 -6.74
C LYS A 78 11.71 -1.96 -5.42
N TYR A 79 10.66 -1.93 -4.61
CA TYR A 79 10.65 -2.52 -3.27
C TYR A 79 10.04 -3.92 -3.24
N HIS A 80 9.58 -4.44 -4.39
CA HIS A 80 8.88 -5.72 -4.48
C HIS A 80 7.68 -5.82 -3.52
N ILE A 81 6.90 -4.74 -3.42
CA ILE A 81 5.72 -4.62 -2.55
C ILE A 81 4.47 -4.37 -3.37
N ILE A 82 3.31 -4.67 -2.81
CA ILE A 82 1.99 -4.39 -3.38
C ILE A 82 1.48 -3.06 -2.80
N ILE A 83 0.98 -2.15 -3.65
CA ILE A 83 0.39 -0.88 -3.19
C ILE A 83 -1.05 -0.80 -3.62
N VAL A 84 -1.95 -0.72 -2.66
CA VAL A 84 -3.38 -0.46 -2.83
C VAL A 84 -3.63 1.01 -2.51
N LEU A 85 -3.65 1.85 -3.55
CA LEU A 85 -3.93 3.27 -3.41
C LEU A 85 -5.44 3.50 -3.34
N LYS A 86 -5.96 3.74 -2.13
CA LYS A 86 -7.39 3.95 -1.87
C LYS A 86 -7.85 5.33 -2.36
N GLY A 87 -8.94 5.37 -3.12
CA GLY A 87 -9.57 6.59 -3.64
C GLY A 87 -10.82 6.31 -4.48
N ALA A 88 -11.37 7.35 -5.13
CA ALA A 88 -12.56 7.22 -6.00
C ALA A 88 -12.38 6.19 -7.13
N HIS A 89 -11.14 6.02 -7.60
CA HIS A 89 -10.71 4.93 -8.48
C HIS A 89 -9.49 4.27 -7.83
N SER A 90 -9.73 3.27 -6.99
CA SER A 90 -8.64 2.61 -6.27
C SER A 90 -7.78 1.81 -7.25
N SER A 91 -6.46 1.99 -7.17
CA SER A 91 -5.49 1.32 -8.04
C SER A 91 -4.58 0.41 -7.23
N ILE A 92 -4.23 -0.73 -7.81
CA ILE A 92 -3.38 -1.76 -7.19
C ILE A 92 -2.19 -1.98 -8.10
N SER A 93 -0.99 -1.70 -7.62
CA SER A 93 0.25 -2.03 -8.34
C SER A 93 0.89 -3.27 -7.73
N LEU A 94 1.37 -4.16 -8.59
CA LEU A 94 2.09 -5.37 -8.22
C LEU A 94 3.61 -5.25 -8.51
N PRO A 95 4.44 -6.05 -7.82
CA PRO A 95 5.90 -6.10 -8.02
C PRO A 95 6.35 -6.40 -9.45
N ASP A 96 5.54 -7.09 -10.24
CA ASP A 96 5.81 -7.41 -11.66
C ASP A 96 5.58 -6.20 -12.59
N GLY A 97 5.01 -5.10 -12.08
CA GLY A 97 4.65 -3.92 -12.85
C GLY A 97 3.23 -3.91 -13.38
N SER A 98 2.44 -4.93 -13.11
CA SER A 98 1.02 -4.96 -13.42
C SER A 98 0.29 -3.95 -12.54
N VAL A 99 -0.70 -3.26 -13.13
CA VAL A 99 -1.56 -2.33 -12.40
C VAL A 99 -3.01 -2.63 -12.69
N PHE A 100 -3.79 -2.82 -11.62
CA PHE A 100 -5.22 -3.09 -11.67
C PHE A 100 -5.97 -1.88 -11.15
N PHE A 101 -7.13 -1.61 -11.75
CA PHE A 101 -8.03 -0.56 -11.30
C PHE A 101 -9.32 -1.19 -10.84
N ASN A 102 -9.77 -0.80 -9.65
CA ASN A 102 -11.11 -1.09 -9.23
C ASN A 102 -12.05 0.01 -9.76
N SER A 103 -12.75 -0.30 -10.85
CA SER A 103 -13.75 0.57 -11.48
C SER A 103 -15.11 0.55 -10.78
N THR A 104 -15.27 -0.29 -9.74
CA THR A 104 -16.56 -0.43 -9.04
C THR A 104 -16.73 0.70 -8.02
N GLY A 105 -17.57 1.67 -8.40
CA GLY A 105 -17.87 2.86 -7.60
C GLY A 105 -18.97 3.69 -8.24
N ASN A 106 -20.21 3.22 -8.19
CA ASN A 106 -21.38 4.07 -8.40
C ASN A 106 -21.55 4.96 -7.15
N PRO A 107 -21.81 6.28 -7.26
CA PRO A 107 -22.16 7.14 -6.11
C PRO A 107 -23.31 6.61 -5.23
N GLY A 108 -24.12 5.65 -5.71
CA GLY A 108 -25.14 4.92 -4.93
C GLY A 108 -24.60 3.85 -3.96
N MET A 109 -23.30 3.53 -3.97
CA MET A 109 -22.65 2.57 -3.07
C MET A 109 -21.90 3.27 -1.92
N ALA A 110 -22.40 4.41 -1.47
CA ALA A 110 -21.98 5.08 -0.24
C ALA A 110 -22.34 4.29 1.04
N THR A 111 -22.15 2.96 1.02
CA THR A 111 -21.98 2.13 2.21
C THR A 111 -20.51 1.74 2.22
N GLY A 112 -19.71 2.47 3.02
CA GLY A 112 -18.26 2.35 3.05
C GLY A 112 -17.79 0.90 3.28
N GLY A 113 -16.75 0.51 2.54
CA GLY A 113 -15.93 -0.66 2.86
C GLY A 113 -15.95 -1.84 1.88
N SER A 114 -16.93 -1.97 0.97
CA SER A 114 -17.02 -3.16 0.10
C SER A 114 -15.89 -3.27 -0.95
N GLY A 115 -15.49 -2.14 -1.56
CA GLY A 115 -14.36 -2.09 -2.50
C GLY A 115 -13.00 -2.37 -1.85
N ASP A 116 -12.83 -1.95 -0.59
CA ASP A 116 -11.64 -2.22 0.21
C ASP A 116 -11.57 -3.68 0.66
N VAL A 117 -12.70 -4.30 0.98
CA VAL A 117 -12.78 -5.72 1.35
C VAL A 117 -12.44 -6.62 0.17
N LEU A 118 -13.02 -6.40 -1.02
CA LEU A 118 -12.70 -7.22 -2.20
C LEU A 118 -11.23 -7.07 -2.61
N THR A 119 -10.73 -5.84 -2.57
CA THR A 119 -9.31 -5.56 -2.84
C THR A 119 -8.41 -6.23 -1.80
N GLY A 120 -8.76 -6.15 -0.53
CA GLY A 120 -8.05 -6.81 0.57
C GLY A 120 -8.05 -8.33 0.46
N VAL A 121 -9.14 -8.94 -0.02
CA VAL A 121 -9.20 -10.39 -0.27
C VAL A 121 -8.29 -10.79 -1.43
N ILE A 122 -8.35 -10.09 -2.57
CA ILE A 122 -7.50 -10.38 -3.75
C ILE A 122 -6.03 -10.24 -3.36
N VAL A 123 -5.69 -9.15 -2.67
CA VAL A 123 -4.33 -8.85 -2.26
C VAL A 123 -3.85 -9.81 -1.17
N GLY A 124 -4.72 -10.20 -0.23
CA GLY A 124 -4.43 -11.23 0.78
C GLY A 124 -4.24 -12.63 0.20
N LEU A 125 -4.91 -12.96 -0.91
CA LEU A 125 -4.67 -14.20 -1.66
C LEU A 125 -3.32 -14.15 -2.40
N LEU A 126 -3.04 -13.04 -3.09
CA LEU A 126 -1.76 -12.83 -3.80
C LEU A 126 -0.56 -12.89 -2.86
N ALA A 127 -0.65 -12.28 -1.67
CA ALA A 127 0.43 -12.29 -0.68
C ALA A 127 0.65 -13.66 -0.02
N GLN A 128 -0.34 -14.56 -0.05
CA GLN A 128 -0.20 -15.95 0.41
C GLN A 128 0.47 -16.88 -0.63
N GLY A 129 0.92 -16.33 -1.76
CA GLY A 129 1.57 -17.11 -2.82
C GLY A 129 0.59 -17.75 -3.81
N TYR A 130 -0.69 -17.37 -3.78
CA TYR A 130 -1.60 -17.71 -4.88
C TYR A 130 -1.30 -16.79 -6.05
N SER A 131 -0.47 -17.25 -6.98
CA SER A 131 -0.40 -16.67 -8.32
C SER A 131 -1.73 -16.94 -9.04
N PRO A 132 -2.38 -15.94 -9.65
CA PRO A 132 -3.53 -16.20 -10.51
C PRO A 132 -3.01 -16.98 -11.72
N HIS A 133 -3.43 -18.24 -11.81
CA HIS A 133 -3.25 -19.08 -13.00
C HIS A 133 -4.42 -18.88 -13.96
#